data_AF-A0A9E5Z8D6-F1
#
_entry.id   AF-A0A9E5Z8D6-F1
#
_cell.length_a   1.000
_cell.length_b   1.000
_cell.length_c   1.000
_cell.angle_alpha   90.00
_cell.angle_beta   90.00
_cell.angle_gamma   90.00
#
_symmetry.space_group_name_H-M   'P 1'
#
loop_
_entity.id
_entity.type
_entity.pdbx_description
1 polymer ?
#
loop_
_entity_poly.entity_id
_entity_poly.type
_entity_poly.pdbx_seq_one_letter_code
_entity_poly.pdbx_strand_id
1 'polypeptide(L)' 'MRKYYETIVGLETEVVAISADSPEHAMRVVETLGFEYPVLLDTEVTVIKQFGVYDLHGDGLAAPSFFIVDKSG' A
#
# COMPACT_ATOMS: atom_id res chain seq x y z
N MET A 1 -4.08 -2.00 10.08
CA MET A 1 -3.63 -0.61 9.94
C MET A 1 -4.72 0.42 10.27
N ARG A 2 -5.90 0.38 9.63
CA ARG A 2 -7.03 1.32 9.87
C ARG A 2 -7.25 1.79 11.32
N LYS A 3 -7.34 0.87 12.29
CA LYS A 3 -7.56 1.19 13.71
C LYS A 3 -6.58 2.24 14.29
N TYR A 4 -5.36 2.30 13.78
CA TYR A 4 -4.32 3.19 14.29
C TYR A 4 -4.03 4.37 13.37
N TYR A 5 -4.82 4.55 12.29
CA TYR A 5 -4.54 5.55 11.27
C TYR A 5 -4.48 6.96 11.86
N GLU A 6 -5.51 7.37 12.61
CA GLU A 6 -5.53 8.68 13.29
C GLU A 6 -4.35 8.87 14.25
N THR A 7 -3.95 7.81 14.95
CA THR A 7 -2.78 7.86 15.86
C THR A 7 -1.50 8.10 15.07
N ILE A 8 -1.31 7.45 13.92
CA ILE A 8 -0.13 7.62 13.08
C ILE A 8 -0.09 9.02 12.46
N VAL A 9 -1.22 9.50 11.92
CA VAL A 9 -1.33 10.86 11.38
C VAL A 9 -1.01 11.91 12.45
N GLY A 10 -1.45 11.70 13.69
CA GLY A 10 -1.13 12.56 14.83
C GLY A 10 0.36 12.62 15.20
N LEU A 11 1.18 11.70 14.70
CA LEU A 11 2.64 11.67 14.89
C LEU A 11 3.39 12.35 13.72
N GLU A 12 2.72 13.20 12.94
CA GLU A 12 3.27 13.80 11.71
C GLU A 12 3.76 12.73 10.70
N THR A 13 3.05 11.61 10.63
CA THR A 13 3.41 10.45 9.79
C THR A 13 2.23 10.06 8.92
N GLU A 14 2.47 9.63 7.68
CA GLU A 14 1.41 9.20 6.77
C GLU A 14 1.46 7.67 6.55
N VAL A 15 0.30 7.05 6.35
CA VAL A 15 0.19 5.68 5.87
C VAL A 15 -0.22 5.73 4.41
N VAL A 16 0.56 5.09 3.54
CA VAL A 16 0.20 4.93 2.14
C VAL A 16 0.18 3.44 1.81
N ALA A 17 -0.92 2.96 1.27
CA ALA A 17 -0.99 1.61 0.70
C ALA A 17 -0.55 1.65 -0.77
N ILE A 18 0.19 0.64 -1.21
CA ILE A 18 0.58 0.46 -2.61
C ILE A 18 -0.06 -0.86 -3.08
N SER A 19 -0.73 -0.85 -4.23
CA SER A 19 -1.33 -2.05 -4.82
C SER A 19 -1.02 -2.17 -6.31
N ALA A 20 -0.88 -3.40 -6.79
CA ALA A 20 -0.81 -3.73 -8.23
C ALA A 20 -2.20 -3.90 -8.88
N ASP A 21 -3.28 -3.74 -8.10
CA ASP A 21 -4.65 -3.88 -8.60
C ASP A 21 -4.98 -2.86 -9.70
N SER A 22 -5.92 -3.24 -10.58
CA SER A 22 -6.50 -2.28 -11.51
C SER A 22 -7.26 -1.17 -10.76
N PRO A 23 -7.40 0.03 -11.35
CA PRO A 23 -8.16 1.13 -10.74
C PRO A 23 -9.57 0.74 -10.31
N GLU A 24 -10.27 -0.06 -11.12
CA GLU A 24 -11.65 -0.49 -10.82
C GLU A 24 -11.69 -1.41 -9.60
N HIS A 25 -10.74 -2.33 -9.48
CA HIS A 25 -10.66 -3.21 -8.31
C HIS A 25 -10.26 -2.44 -7.05
N ALA A 26 -9.27 -1.56 -7.15
CA ALA A 26 -8.85 -0.73 -6.03
C ALA A 26 -9.98 0.16 -5.52
N MET A 27 -10.74 0.81 -6.41
CA MET A 27 -11.89 1.62 -6.05
C MET A 27 -12.94 0.80 -5.30
N ARG A 28 -13.31 -0.39 -5.80
CA ARG A 28 -14.26 -1.28 -5.10
C ARG A 28 -13.79 -1.65 -3.71
N VAL A 29 -12.50 -1.94 -3.55
CA VAL A 29 -11.90 -2.29 -2.26
C VAL A 29 -11.96 -1.08 -1.31
N VAL A 30 -11.62 0.12 -1.78
CA VAL A 30 -11.70 1.36 -0.98
C VAL A 30 -13.15 1.64 -0.55
N GLU A 31 -14.12 1.53 -1.46
CA GLU A 31 -15.54 1.73 -1.17
C GLU A 31 -16.08 0.69 -0.18
N THR A 32 -15.71 -0.58 -0.36
CA THR A 32 -16.22 -1.69 0.46
C THR A 32 -15.59 -1.71 1.85
N LEU A 33 -14.29 -1.45 1.93
CA LEU A 33 -13.56 -1.53 3.18
C LEU A 33 -13.54 -0.19 3.90
N GLY A 34 -13.75 0.95 3.24
CA GLY A 34 -13.68 2.26 3.86
C GLY A 34 -12.26 2.59 4.33
N PHE A 35 -11.28 2.47 3.43
CA PHE A 35 -9.91 2.90 3.72
C PHE A 35 -9.86 4.43 3.85
N GLU A 36 -9.28 4.90 4.94
CA GLU A 36 -9.12 6.33 5.24
C GLU A 36 -7.74 6.86 4.81
N TYR A 37 -6.79 5.95 4.57
CA TYR A 37 -5.47 6.26 4.05
C TYR A 37 -5.42 6.16 2.51
N PRO A 38 -4.55 6.95 1.84
CA PRO A 38 -4.33 6.86 0.41
C PRO A 38 -3.92 5.46 -0.06
N VAL A 39 -4.42 5.08 -1.24
CA VAL A 39 -3.98 3.90 -1.99
C VAL A 39 -3.38 4.37 -3.31
N LEU A 40 -2.08 4.10 -3.51
CA LEU A 40 -1.38 4.34 -4.76
C LEU A 40 -1.36 3.06 -5.59
N LEU A 41 -1.64 3.19 -6.89
CA LEU A 41 -1.66 2.06 -7.81
C LEU A 41 -0.35 1.99 -8.58
N ASP A 42 0.32 0.86 -8.46
CA ASP A 42 1.51 0.46 -9.21
C ASP A 42 1.12 -0.66 -10.18
N THR A 43 0.24 -0.34 -11.14
CA THR A 43 -0.33 -1.31 -12.09
C THR A 43 0.73 -2.00 -12.95
N GLU A 44 1.85 -1.33 -13.19
CA GLU A 44 3.01 -1.87 -13.92
C GLU A 44 4.00 -2.63 -13.02
N VAL A 45 3.71 -2.71 -11.71
CA VAL A 45 4.51 -3.42 -10.71
C VAL A 45 5.97 -2.94 -10.69
N THR A 46 6.18 -1.64 -10.90
CA THR A 46 7.52 -1.05 -10.99
C THR A 46 8.10 -0.80 -9.60
N VAL A 47 7.35 -0.12 -8.73
CA VAL A 47 7.77 0.20 -7.35
C VAL A 47 7.81 -1.07 -6.51
N ILE A 48 6.82 -1.94 -6.62
CA ILE A 48 6.74 -3.21 -5.88
C ILE A 48 7.97 -4.09 -6.18
N LYS A 49 8.45 -4.12 -7.43
CA LYS A 49 9.70 -4.81 -7.80
C LYS A 49 10.93 -4.13 -7.23
N GLN A 50 11.00 -2.80 -7.22
CA GLN A 50 12.13 -2.06 -6.64
C GLN A 50 12.28 -2.31 -5.14
N PHE A 51 11.18 -2.51 -4.43
CA PHE A 51 11.17 -2.88 -3.01
C PHE A 51 11.43 -4.38 -2.78
N GLY A 52 11.59 -5.18 -3.84
CA GLY A 52 11.98 -6.58 -3.75
C GLY A 52 10.91 -7.52 -3.17
N VAL A 53 9.63 -7.14 -3.24
CA VAL A 53 8.52 -7.90 -2.64
C VAL A 53 7.58 -8.53 -3.66
N TYR A 54 7.91 -8.46 -4.95
CA TYR A 54 7.12 -9.07 -6.00
C TYR A 54 7.41 -10.57 -6.16
N ASP A 55 6.36 -11.37 -6.30
CA ASP A 55 6.38 -12.78 -6.70
C ASP A 55 7.28 -13.68 -5.84
N LEU A 56 7.40 -13.36 -4.54
CA LEU A 56 8.24 -14.14 -3.61
C LEU A 56 7.72 -15.57 -3.38
N HIS A 57 6.45 -15.83 -3.73
CA HIS A 57 5.80 -17.13 -3.59
C HIS A 57 5.49 -17.80 -4.95
N GLY A 58 5.88 -17.20 -6.08
CA GLY A 58 5.55 -17.74 -7.42
C GLY A 58 4.08 -17.58 -7.82
N ASP A 59 3.36 -16.63 -7.22
CA ASP A 59 1.94 -16.36 -7.43
C ASP A 59 1.65 -15.12 -8.28
N GLY A 60 2.71 -14.41 -8.72
CA GLY A 60 2.61 -13.19 -9.51
C GLY A 60 2.06 -11.99 -8.73
N LEU A 61 2.08 -12.02 -7.40
CA LEU A 61 1.55 -10.96 -6.52
C LEU A 61 2.63 -10.32 -5.66
N ALA A 62 2.32 -9.15 -5.11
CA ALA A 62 3.13 -8.56 -4.04
C ALA A 62 2.96 -9.39 -2.76
N ALA A 63 4.07 -9.83 -2.16
CA ALA A 63 4.05 -10.40 -0.82
C ALA A 63 3.63 -9.32 0.20
N PRO A 64 2.76 -9.62 1.17
CA PRO A 64 2.37 -8.65 2.20
C PRO A 64 3.59 -8.13 2.97
N SER A 65 3.80 -6.82 2.91
CA SER A 65 4.98 -6.16 3.49
C SER A 65 4.64 -4.76 4.01
N PHE A 66 5.43 -4.26 4.96
CA PHE A 66 5.36 -2.90 5.46
C PHE A 66 6.77 -2.31 5.49
N PHE A 67 6.89 -1.06 5.04
CA PHE A 67 8.13 -0.29 5.07
C PHE A 67 7.88 0.98 5.88
N ILE A 68 8.88 1.39 6.66
CA ILE A 68 8.89 2.66 7.36
C ILE A 68 9.99 3.48 6.72
N VAL A 69 9.63 4.62 6.15
CA VAL A 69 10.55 5.57 5.52
C VAL A 69 10.65 6.77 6.46
N ASP A 70 11.87 7.19 6.78
CA ASP A 70 12.06 8.36 7.65
C ASP A 70 12.04 9.67 6.84
N LYS A 71 12.20 10.81 7.52
CA LYS A 71 12.11 12.13 6.87
C LYS A 71 13.23 12.39 5.84
N SER A 72 14.25 11.55 5.79
CA SER A 72 15.41 11.61 4.88
C SER A 72 15.25 10.72 3.65
N GLY A 73 14.20 9.89 3.59
CA GLY A 73 14.04 8.82 2.60
C GLY A 73 14.68 7.52 3.05
#